data_AF-D1YLX2-F1
#
_entry.id   AF-D1YLX2-F1
#
_cell.length_a   1.000
_cell.length_b   1.000
_cell.length_c   1.000
_cell.angle_alpha   90.00
_cell.angle_beta   90.00
_cell.angle_gamma   90.00
#
_symmetry.space_group_name_H-M   'P 1'
#
loop_
_entity.id
_entity.type
_entity.pdbx_description
1 polymer ?
#
loop_
_entity_poly.entity_id
_entity_poly.type
_entity_poly.pdbx_seq_one_letter_code
_entity_poly.pdbx_strand_id
1 'polypeptide(L)'
;MVKIQQFFVKHQKIILALNTVLILFAETAKWLFHINAAYQVLMLIVGIIGLIPILLTAISSLKVKLVSIDVLVSLAVIGAIVIGEFNEAAIVTWLFALGDVLEELTLKKTRKAVSDLTKMAPKTALVLQDDGATKEEDVDFIDLGEKILIKTGDQVPVDGKIVAGSGYLNEANVNGESKPADKNKVIKSMPEQV
;
A
#
# COMPACT_ATOMS: atom_id res chain seq x y z
N MET A 1 -0.05 12.67 22.20
CA MET A 1 0.89 11.67 21.63
C MET A 1 0.55 11.31 20.19
N VAL A 2 -0.72 10.99 19.85
CA VAL A 2 -1.12 10.57 18.50
C VAL A 2 -0.80 11.58 17.38
N LYS A 3 -1.02 12.89 17.60
CA LYS A 3 -0.76 13.92 16.55
C LYS A 3 0.71 14.06 16.17
N ILE A 4 1.63 13.94 17.14
CA ILE A 4 3.08 14.04 16.89
C ILE A 4 3.55 12.81 16.13
N GLN A 5 3.09 11.62 16.51
CA GLN A 5 3.40 10.38 15.80
C GLN A 5 2.91 10.41 14.34
N GLN A 6 1.69 10.88 14.09
CA GLN A 6 1.14 11.03 12.74
C GLN A 6 1.93 12.02 11.87
N PHE A 7 2.47 13.10 12.47
CA PHE A 7 3.31 14.05 11.75
C PHE A 7 4.61 13.40 11.25
N PHE A 8 5.28 12.62 12.10
CA PHE A 8 6.53 11.94 11.75
C PHE A 8 6.31 10.85 10.69
N VAL A 9 5.24 10.05 10.82
CA VAL A 9 4.88 9.04 9.82
C VAL A 9 4.59 9.70 8.46
N LYS A 10 3.87 10.82 8.44
CA LYS A 10 3.57 11.54 7.20
C LYS A 10 4.81 12.09 6.48
N HIS A 11 5.82 12.54 7.23
CA HIS A 11 7.02 13.18 6.69
C HIS A 11 8.28 12.31 6.76
N GLN A 12 8.13 11.01 7.02
CA GLN A 12 9.24 10.10 7.30
C GLN A 12 10.28 10.08 6.17
N LYS A 13 9.84 10.09 4.91
CA LYS A 13 10.72 10.16 3.73
C LYS A 13 11.50 11.47 3.63
N ILE A 14 10.86 12.58 3.99
CA ILE A 14 11.50 13.90 3.99
C ILE A 14 12.54 13.97 5.11
N ILE A 15 12.20 13.47 6.30
CA ILE A 15 13.11 13.42 7.45
C ILE A 15 14.32 12.54 7.13
N LEU A 16 14.12 11.37 6.52
CA LEU A 16 15.19 10.49 6.07
C LEU A 16 16.09 11.18 5.04
N ALA A 17 15.51 11.81 4.02
CA ALA A 17 16.26 12.53 3.00
C ALA A 17 17.09 13.67 3.60
N LEU A 18 16.49 14.45 4.51
CA LEU A 18 17.15 15.54 5.21
C LEU A 18 18.30 15.03 6.10
N ASN A 19 18.10 13.96 6.86
CA ASN A 19 19.15 13.34 7.67
C ASN A 19 20.29 12.80 6.79
N THR A 20 19.96 12.21 5.64
CA THR A 20 20.96 11.72 4.67
C THR A 20 21.81 12.87 4.15
N VAL A 21 21.18 13.98 3.75
CA VAL A 21 21.88 15.18 3.28
C VAL A 21 22.76 15.77 4.39
N LEU A 22 22.26 15.83 5.63
CA LEU A 22 23.03 16.33 6.77
C LEU A 22 24.24 15.45 7.10
N ILE A 23 24.11 14.12 7.07
CA ILE A 23 25.23 13.18 7.31
C ILE A 23 26.28 13.36 6.22
N LEU A 24 25.88 13.38 4.94
CA LEU A 24 26.81 13.57 3.82
C LEU A 24 27.52 14.93 3.91
N PHE A 25 26.78 15.98 4.28
CA PHE A 25 27.35 17.30 4.50
C PHE A 25 28.34 17.31 5.67
N ALA A 26 28.02 16.63 6.78
CA ALA A 26 28.90 16.54 7.93
C ALA A 26 30.22 15.81 7.59
N GLU A 27 30.14 14.69 6.86
CA GLU A 27 31.31 13.90 6.48
C GLU A 27 32.20 14.63 5.47
N THR A 28 31.59 15.30 4.48
CA THR A 28 32.32 16.11 3.49
C THR A 28 32.96 17.35 4.11
N ALA A 29 32.27 18.05 5.02
CA ALA A 29 32.80 19.20 5.73
C ALA A 29 33.97 18.83 6.66
N LYS A 30 33.86 17.69 7.36
CA LYS A 30 34.96 17.16 8.18
C LYS A 30 36.18 16.85 7.31
N TRP A 31 35.98 16.20 6.17
CA TRP A 31 37.07 15.86 5.25
C TRP A 31 37.76 17.10 4.67
N LEU A 32 37.00 18.15 4.31
CA LEU A 32 37.55 19.34 3.67
C LEU A 32 38.19 20.32 4.68
N PHE A 33 37.49 20.61 5.79
CA PHE A 33 37.87 21.67 6.72
C PHE A 33 38.47 21.16 8.05
N HIS A 34 38.42 19.85 8.31
CA HIS A 34 38.98 19.21 9.52
C HIS A 34 38.39 19.78 10.85
N ILE A 35 37.19 20.37 10.80
CA ILE A 35 36.52 20.97 11.97
C ILE A 35 35.74 19.90 12.73
N ASN A 36 36.40 19.24 13.68
CA ASN A 36 35.80 18.14 14.47
C ASN A 36 34.59 18.57 15.31
N ALA A 37 34.57 19.81 15.83
CA ALA A 37 33.47 20.30 16.65
C ALA A 37 32.15 20.43 15.85
N ALA A 38 32.24 20.94 14.61
CA ALA A 38 31.07 21.08 13.74
C ALA A 38 30.48 19.71 13.36
N TYR A 39 31.35 18.73 13.10
CA TYR A 39 30.94 17.35 12.83
C TYR A 39 30.17 16.73 14.00
N GLN A 40 30.70 16.83 15.23
CA GLN A 40 30.04 16.28 16.41
C GLN A 40 28.66 16.91 16.65
N VAL A 41 28.54 18.23 16.50
CA VAL A 41 27.25 18.93 16.66
C VAL A 41 26.25 18.50 15.58
N LEU A 42 26.67 18.39 14.32
CA LEU A 42 25.80 17.92 13.24
C LEU A 42 25.33 16.48 13.46
N MET A 43 26.22 15.57 13.85
CA MET A 43 25.85 14.18 14.13
C MET A 43 24.91 14.07 15.32
N LEU A 44 25.13 14.86 16.37
CA LEU A 44 24.21 14.92 17.51
C LEU A 44 22.81 15.39 17.08
N ILE A 45 22.72 16.43 16.24
CA ILE A 45 21.44 16.92 15.72
C ILE A 45 20.72 15.83 14.93
N VAL A 46 21.42 15.13 14.03
CA VAL A 46 20.86 14.02 13.26
C VAL A 46 20.37 12.89 14.19
N GLY A 47 21.20 12.49 15.16
CA GLY A 47 20.85 11.46 16.14
C GLY A 47 19.60 11.83 16.96
N ILE A 48 19.48 13.08 17.40
CA ILE A 48 18.30 13.55 18.14
C ILE A 48 17.05 13.54 17.24
N ILE A 49 17.14 14.07 16.02
CA ILE A 49 16.01 14.09 15.08
C ILE A 49 15.53 12.67 14.78
N GLY A 50 16.47 11.75 14.53
CA GLY A 50 16.18 10.35 14.25
C GLY A 50 15.66 9.57 15.47
N LEU A 51 16.07 9.93 16.69
CA LEU A 51 15.61 9.29 17.92
C LEU A 51 14.14 9.60 18.25
N ILE A 52 13.64 10.80 17.94
CA ILE A 52 12.27 11.23 18.30
C ILE A 52 11.20 10.20 17.89
N PRO A 53 11.07 9.77 16.61
CA PRO A 53 10.04 8.82 16.21
C PRO A 53 10.19 7.46 16.90
N ILE A 54 11.42 6.96 17.03
CA ILE A 54 11.73 5.66 17.68
C ILE A 54 11.38 5.70 19.16
N LEU A 55 11.67 6.82 19.84
CA LEU A 55 11.36 6.98 21.25
C LEU A 55 9.84 7.04 21.49
N LEU A 56 9.09 7.66 20.59
CA LEU A 56 7.62 7.72 20.67
C LEU A 56 6.98 6.32 20.51
N THR A 57 7.50 5.49 19.59
CA THR A 57 7.05 4.10 19.41
C THR A 57 7.44 3.26 20.62
N ALA A 58 8.68 3.37 21.09
CA ALA A 58 9.18 2.68 22.29
C ALA A 58 8.32 2.96 23.54
N ILE A 59 8.01 4.23 23.81
CA ILE A 59 7.14 4.62 24.94
C ILE A 59 5.74 4.03 24.78
N SER A 60 5.22 3.99 23.55
CA SER A 60 3.89 3.43 23.27
C SER A 60 3.87 1.91 23.49
N SER A 61 4.93 1.19 23.09
CA SER A 61 5.10 -0.24 23.33
C SER A 61 5.22 -0.57 24.83
N LEU A 62 5.98 0.22 25.58
CA LEU A 62 6.12 0.03 27.03
C LEU A 62 4.81 0.25 27.78
N LYS A 63 3.95 1.17 27.33
CA LYS A 63 2.61 1.38 27.93
C LYS A 63 1.72 0.15 27.86
N VAL A 64 1.88 -0.67 26.82
CA VAL A 64 1.16 -1.95 26.67
C VAL A 64 1.97 -3.14 27.18
N LYS A 65 3.04 -2.89 27.95
CA LYS A 65 3.93 -3.90 28.54
C LYS A 65 4.60 -4.83 27.51
N LEU A 66 4.82 -4.32 26.30
CA LEU A 66 5.57 -5.01 25.25
C LEU A 66 6.96 -4.39 25.10
N VAL A 67 7.99 -5.24 25.19
CA VAL A 67 9.37 -4.84 24.91
C VAL A 67 9.60 -5.00 23.41
N SER A 68 9.46 -3.90 22.66
CA SER A 68 9.70 -3.89 21.21
C SER A 68 11.17 -3.59 20.88
N ILE A 69 11.56 -3.83 19.63
CA ILE A 69 12.86 -3.44 19.11
C ILE A 69 13.11 -1.93 19.25
N ASP A 70 12.07 -1.10 19.16
CA ASP A 70 12.19 0.36 19.38
C ASP A 70 12.71 0.69 20.78
N VAL A 71 12.31 -0.08 21.80
CA VAL A 71 12.78 0.10 23.17
C VAL A 71 14.29 -0.15 23.24
N LEU A 72 14.75 -1.24 22.63
CA LEU A 72 16.18 -1.57 22.56
C LEU A 72 16.97 -0.49 21.82
N VAL A 73 16.50 -0.08 20.64
CA VAL A 73 17.19 0.91 19.79
C VAL A 73 17.21 2.29 20.46
N SER A 74 16.09 2.73 21.04
CA SER A 74 16.04 4.00 21.77
C SER A 74 17.03 4.02 22.93
N LEU A 75 17.14 2.93 23.69
CA LEU A 75 18.11 2.82 24.78
C LEU A 75 19.56 2.87 24.28
N ALA A 76 19.86 2.15 23.19
CA ALA A 76 21.20 2.15 22.58
C ALA A 76 21.61 3.56 22.10
N VAL A 77 20.70 4.27 21.43
CA VAL A 77 20.96 5.63 20.93
C VAL A 77 21.12 6.63 22.06
N ILE A 78 20.28 6.55 23.11
CA ILE A 78 20.45 7.38 24.31
C ILE A 78 21.80 7.09 24.97
N GLY A 79 22.17 5.81 25.09
CA GLY A 79 23.49 5.39 25.59
C GLY A 79 24.63 6.01 24.80
N ALA A 80 24.59 5.90 23.47
CA ALA A 80 25.58 6.48 22.56
C ALA A 80 25.71 8.01 22.73
N ILE A 81 24.59 8.73 22.86
CA ILE A 81 24.60 10.17 23.12
C ILE A 81 25.24 10.50 24.47
N VAL A 82 24.95 9.72 25.53
CA VAL A 82 25.50 9.94 26.87
C VAL A 82 27.01 9.73 26.94
N ILE A 83 27.54 8.73 26.22
CA ILE A 83 28.99 8.46 26.18
C ILE A 83 29.75 9.34 25.19
N GLY A 84 29.04 10.18 24.41
CA GLY A 84 29.64 11.09 23.43
C GLY A 84 29.84 10.50 22.02
N GLU A 85 29.34 9.29 21.77
CA GLU A 85 29.39 8.61 20.46
C GLU A 85 28.26 9.07 19.54
N PHE A 86 28.28 10.36 19.18
CA PHE A 86 27.25 10.98 18.35
C PHE A 86 27.18 10.40 16.93
N ASN A 87 28.31 9.91 16.42
CA ASN A 87 28.37 9.27 15.10
C ASN A 87 27.53 7.99 15.07
N GLU A 88 27.68 7.12 16.08
CA GLU A 88 26.90 5.90 16.20
C GLU A 88 25.41 6.21 16.36
N ALA A 89 25.07 7.19 17.21
CA ALA A 89 23.69 7.63 17.39
C ALA A 89 23.04 8.09 16.06
N ALA A 90 23.76 8.88 15.25
CA ALA A 90 23.27 9.36 13.96
C ALA A 90 23.10 8.22 12.94
N ILE A 91 24.11 7.35 12.80
CA ILE A 91 24.08 6.26 11.81
C ILE A 91 22.99 5.24 12.17
N VAL A 92 22.89 4.84 13.43
CA VAL A 92 21.90 3.85 13.89
C VAL A 92 20.48 4.37 13.66
N THR A 93 20.20 5.62 14.06
CA THR A 93 18.87 6.20 13.85
C THR A 93 18.54 6.41 12.37
N TRP A 94 19.53 6.74 11.54
CA TRP A 94 19.37 6.84 10.09
C TRP A 94 19.07 5.49 9.43
N LEU A 95 19.82 4.44 9.78
CA LEU A 95 19.58 3.08 9.27
C LEU A 95 18.21 2.55 9.68
N PHE A 96 17.78 2.84 10.91
CA PHE A 96 16.46 2.44 11.39
C PHE A 96 15.35 3.15 10.60
N ALA A 97 15.47 4.47 10.43
CA ALA A 97 14.53 5.25 9.61
C ALA A 97 14.49 4.78 8.14
N LEU A 98 15.63 4.36 7.58
CA LEU A 98 15.69 3.76 6.25
C LEU A 98 14.93 2.44 6.19
N GLY A 99 15.12 1.57 7.19
CA GLY A 99 14.41 0.30 7.33
C GLY A 99 12.89 0.47 7.35
N ASP A 100 12.40 1.40 8.18
CA ASP A 100 10.97 1.70 8.27
C ASP A 100 10.38 2.18 6.93
N VAL A 101 11.11 3.02 6.19
CA VAL A 101 10.67 3.48 4.86
C VAL A 101 10.61 2.32 3.86
N LEU A 102 11.59 1.42 3.89
CA LEU A 102 11.59 0.22 3.03
C LEU A 102 10.44 -0.73 3.39
N GLU A 103 10.15 -0.89 4.68
CA GLU A 103 8.99 -1.65 5.14
C GLU A 103 7.68 -1.04 4.63
N GLU A 104 7.49 0.27 4.80
CA GLU A 104 6.28 0.98 4.32
C GLU A 104 6.09 0.80 2.81
N LEU A 105 7.17 0.96 2.03
CA LEU A 105 7.15 0.78 0.57
C LEU A 105 6.73 -0.64 0.19
N THR A 106 7.25 -1.64 0.89
CA THR A 106 6.95 -3.05 0.65
C THR A 106 5.50 -3.38 1.00
N LEU A 107 5.03 -2.95 2.17
CA LEU A 107 3.64 -3.14 2.61
C LEU A 107 2.65 -2.45 1.67
N LYS A 108 2.97 -1.24 1.20
CA LYS A 108 2.14 -0.51 0.23
C LYS A 108 2.05 -1.25 -1.11
N LYS A 109 3.15 -1.82 -1.59
CA LYS A 109 3.19 -2.63 -2.82
C LYS A 109 2.30 -3.87 -2.67
N THR A 110 2.42 -4.59 -1.55
CA THR A 110 1.59 -5.78 -1.27
C THR A 110 0.11 -5.43 -1.20
N ARG A 111 -0.27 -4.38 -0.46
CA ARG A 111 -1.68 -3.94 -0.37
C ARG A 111 -2.23 -3.51 -1.73
N LYS A 112 -1.42 -2.84 -2.56
CA LYS A 112 -1.84 -2.44 -3.91
C LYS A 112 -2.11 -3.67 -4.79
N ALA A 113 -1.21 -4.66 -4.79
CA ALA A 113 -1.41 -5.88 -5.56
C ALA A 113 -2.70 -6.63 -5.16
N VAL A 114 -2.99 -6.74 -3.85
CA VAL A 114 -4.25 -7.32 -3.37
C VAL A 114 -5.46 -6.47 -3.78
N SER A 115 -5.37 -5.15 -3.65
CA SER A 115 -6.47 -4.25 -4.04
C SER A 115 -6.76 -4.30 -5.54
N ASP A 116 -5.73 -4.43 -6.38
CA ASP A 116 -5.89 -4.46 -7.83
C ASP A 116 -6.60 -5.76 -8.27
N LEU A 117 -6.40 -6.88 -7.57
CA LEU A 117 -7.19 -8.11 -7.77
C LEU A 117 -8.67 -7.91 -7.43
N THR A 118 -8.99 -7.22 -6.34
CA THR A 118 -10.38 -6.95 -5.94
C THR A 118 -11.10 -5.91 -6.80
N LYS A 119 -10.37 -5.06 -7.53
CA LYS A 119 -10.94 -4.00 -8.39
C LYS A 119 -11.26 -4.46 -9.81
N MET A 120 -11.05 -5.74 -10.12
CA MET A 120 -11.40 -6.33 -11.40
C MET A 120 -12.90 -6.58 -11.60
N ALA A 121 -13.74 -6.35 -10.59
CA ALA A 121 -15.19 -6.49 -10.71
C ALA A 121 -15.84 -5.17 -11.23
N PRO A 122 -16.73 -5.23 -12.23
CA PRO A 122 -17.54 -4.09 -12.66
C PRO A 122 -18.39 -3.58 -11.50
N LYS A 123 -18.50 -2.25 -11.36
CA LYS A 123 -19.33 -1.63 -10.32
C LYS A 123 -20.74 -1.29 -10.80
N THR A 124 -20.91 -1.16 -12.11
CA THR A 124 -22.18 -0.79 -12.73
C THR A 124 -22.51 -1.73 -13.88
N ALA A 125 -23.79 -1.86 -14.17
CA ALA A 125 -24.34 -2.61 -15.30
C ALA A 125 -25.36 -1.76 -16.05
N LEU A 126 -25.52 -2.03 -17.34
CA LEU A 126 -26.57 -1.43 -18.16
C LEU A 126 -27.82 -2.32 -18.13
N VAL A 127 -28.79 -1.98 -17.29
CA VAL A 127 -30.07 -2.69 -17.19
C VAL A 127 -30.98 -2.26 -18.34
N LEU A 128 -31.51 -3.24 -19.07
CA LEU A 128 -32.46 -3.06 -20.16
C LEU A 128 -33.89 -3.00 -19.59
N GLN A 129 -34.53 -1.85 -19.76
CA GLN A 129 -35.90 -1.61 -19.35
C GLN A 129 -36.91 -2.19 -20.36
N ASP A 130 -38.16 -2.34 -19.93
CA ASP A 130 -39.24 -2.93 -20.75
C ASP A 130 -39.57 -2.10 -21.99
N ASP A 131 -39.30 -0.80 -21.97
CA ASP A 131 -39.46 0.12 -23.11
C ASP A 131 -38.30 0.08 -24.10
N GLY A 132 -37.26 -0.73 -23.83
CA GLY A 132 -36.05 -0.87 -24.62
C GLY A 132 -34.97 0.16 -24.31
N ALA A 133 -35.18 1.07 -23.35
CA ALA A 133 -34.14 1.97 -22.86
C ALA A 133 -33.12 1.23 -21.98
N THR A 134 -31.93 1.79 -21.83
CA THR A 134 -30.90 1.27 -20.91
C THR A 134 -30.63 2.25 -19.79
N LYS A 135 -30.57 1.76 -18.56
CA LYS A 135 -30.22 2.52 -17.36
C LYS A 135 -28.95 1.94 -16.75
N GLU A 136 -28.03 2.81 -16.33
CA GLU A 136 -26.87 2.40 -15.56
C GLU A 136 -27.28 2.24 -14.08
N GLU A 137 -27.06 1.04 -13.55
CA GLU A 137 -27.40 0.63 -12.19
C GLU A 137 -26.15 0.07 -11.51
N ASP A 138 -25.99 0.29 -10.21
CA ASP A 138 -24.93 -0.36 -9.44
C ASP A 138 -25.24 -1.85 -9.30
N VAL A 139 -24.22 -2.70 -9.46
CA VAL A 139 -24.34 -4.16 -9.45
C VAL A 139 -25.01 -4.69 -8.18
N ASP A 140 -24.82 -4.01 -7.05
CA ASP A 140 -25.41 -4.40 -5.77
C ASP A 140 -26.95 -4.23 -5.72
N PHE A 141 -27.55 -3.52 -6.68
CA PHE A 141 -28.99 -3.23 -6.74
C PHE A 141 -29.72 -3.93 -7.89
N ILE A 142 -29.04 -4.83 -8.61
CA ILE A 142 -29.65 -5.59 -9.71
C ILE A 142 -30.47 -6.75 -9.14
N ASP A 143 -31.76 -6.76 -9.44
CA ASP A 143 -32.67 -7.82 -9.00
C ASP A 143 -32.65 -9.06 -9.92
N LEU A 144 -32.97 -10.23 -9.36
CA LEU A 144 -33.08 -11.47 -10.12
C LEU A 144 -34.17 -11.38 -11.19
N GLY A 145 -33.79 -11.62 -12.44
CA GLY A 145 -34.71 -11.63 -13.59
C GLY A 145 -34.62 -10.38 -14.47
N GLU A 146 -33.89 -9.36 -14.04
CA GLU A 146 -33.58 -8.21 -14.88
C GLU A 146 -32.67 -8.60 -16.06
N LYS A 147 -32.82 -7.87 -17.17
CA LYS A 147 -32.02 -8.07 -18.38
C LYS A 147 -30.91 -7.04 -18.40
N ILE A 148 -29.68 -7.47 -18.66
CA ILE A 148 -28.52 -6.59 -18.75
C ILE A 148 -28.00 -6.59 -20.17
N LEU A 149 -27.71 -5.41 -20.71
CA LEU A 149 -27.03 -5.24 -21.98
C LEU A 149 -25.52 -5.18 -21.77
N ILE A 150 -24.79 -6.11 -22.39
CA ILE A 150 -23.32 -6.14 -22.37
C ILE A 150 -22.84 -5.80 -23.78
N LYS A 151 -22.03 -4.74 -23.94
CA LYS A 151 -21.49 -4.35 -25.24
C LYS A 151 -20.15 -5.04 -25.48
N THR A 152 -19.71 -5.08 -26.74
CA THR A 152 -18.40 -5.62 -27.09
C THR A 152 -17.27 -4.87 -26.37
N GLY A 153 -16.45 -5.61 -25.63
CA GLY A 153 -15.34 -5.04 -24.85
C GLY A 153 -15.69 -4.75 -23.39
N ASP A 154 -16.97 -4.81 -23.01
CA ASP A 154 -17.38 -4.69 -21.62
C ASP A 154 -17.08 -5.99 -20.85
N GLN A 155 -16.92 -5.84 -19.52
CA GLN A 155 -16.85 -6.97 -18.60
C GLN A 155 -18.26 -7.41 -18.20
N VAL A 156 -18.42 -8.71 -17.93
CA VAL A 156 -19.69 -9.26 -17.43
C VAL A 156 -19.86 -8.84 -15.96
N PRO A 157 -20.90 -8.06 -15.60
CA PRO A 157 -21.04 -7.47 -14.27
C PRO A 157 -21.57 -8.46 -13.22
N VAL A 158 -22.41 -9.42 -13.63
CA VAL A 158 -23.03 -10.43 -12.75
C VAL A 158 -23.18 -11.76 -13.46
N ASP A 159 -23.28 -12.84 -12.68
CA ASP A 159 -23.62 -14.16 -13.19
C ASP A 159 -25.06 -14.16 -13.76
N GLY A 160 -25.24 -14.78 -14.92
CA GLY A 160 -26.53 -14.78 -15.60
C GLY A 160 -26.64 -15.79 -16.73
N LYS A 161 -27.76 -15.73 -17.46
CA LYS A 161 -28.02 -16.57 -18.64
C LYS A 161 -28.24 -15.69 -19.86
N ILE A 162 -27.67 -16.11 -20.99
CA ILE A 162 -27.81 -15.39 -22.26
C ILE A 162 -29.21 -15.61 -22.82
N VAL A 163 -30.01 -14.55 -22.82
CA VAL A 163 -31.39 -14.55 -23.34
C VAL A 163 -31.46 -14.21 -24.84
N ALA A 164 -30.51 -13.40 -25.32
CA ALA A 164 -30.39 -12.96 -26.71
C ALA A 164 -28.93 -12.63 -27.05
N GLY A 165 -28.54 -12.88 -28.32
CA GLY A 165 -27.18 -12.63 -28.81
C GLY A 165 -26.24 -13.84 -28.77
N SER A 166 -25.04 -13.62 -29.29
CA SER A 166 -23.94 -14.57 -29.43
C SER A 166 -22.62 -13.82 -29.37
N GLY A 167 -21.59 -14.40 -28.75
CA GLY A 167 -20.28 -13.77 -28.68
C GLY A 167 -19.21 -14.64 -28.04
N TYR A 168 -17.99 -14.13 -28.02
CA TYR A 168 -16.85 -14.77 -27.35
C TYR A 168 -16.56 -14.05 -26.03
N LEU A 169 -16.43 -14.80 -24.94
CA LEU A 169 -16.09 -14.26 -23.63
C LEU A 169 -14.70 -14.72 -23.19
N ASN A 170 -13.87 -13.78 -22.75
CA ASN A 170 -12.58 -14.11 -22.16
C ASN A 170 -12.75 -14.41 -20.67
N GLU A 171 -12.66 -15.68 -20.30
CA GLU A 171 -12.79 -16.15 -18.91
C GLU A 171 -11.42 -16.40 -18.24
N ALA A 172 -10.30 -16.04 -18.89
CA ALA A 172 -8.94 -16.35 -18.41
C ALA A 172 -8.66 -15.84 -16.99
N ASN A 173 -9.26 -14.70 -16.59
CA ASN A 173 -9.10 -14.14 -15.24
C ASN A 173 -9.83 -14.96 -14.16
N VAL A 174 -10.79 -15.81 -14.54
CA VAL A 174 -11.63 -16.60 -13.62
C VAL A 174 -11.22 -18.08 -13.65
N ASN A 175 -11.09 -18.67 -14.84
CA ASN A 175 -10.82 -20.10 -15.02
C ASN A 175 -9.39 -20.43 -15.50
N GLY A 176 -8.59 -19.42 -15.87
CA GLY A 176 -7.22 -19.61 -16.36
C GLY A 176 -7.10 -20.09 -17.81
N GLU A 177 -8.20 -20.20 -18.56
CA GLU A 177 -8.17 -20.65 -19.95
C GLU A 177 -7.95 -19.47 -20.91
N SER A 178 -6.84 -19.50 -21.66
CA SER A 178 -6.49 -18.42 -22.59
C SER A 178 -7.36 -18.35 -23.84
N LYS A 179 -8.13 -19.40 -24.16
CA LYS A 179 -9.00 -19.43 -25.34
C LYS A 179 -10.37 -18.83 -24.97
N PRO A 180 -10.84 -17.78 -25.67
CA PRO A 180 -12.18 -17.24 -25.42
C PRO A 180 -13.26 -18.31 -25.60
N ALA A 181 -14.18 -18.39 -24.63
CA ALA A 181 -15.30 -19.31 -24.66
C ALA A 181 -16.37 -18.78 -25.62
N ASP A 182 -16.87 -19.64 -26.51
CA ASP A 182 -18.03 -19.34 -27.36
C ASP A 182 -19.31 -19.41 -26.51
N LYS A 183 -20.08 -18.32 -26.51
CA LYS A 183 -21.27 -18.15 -25.70
C LYS A 183 -22.43 -17.76 -26.59
N ASN A 184 -23.31 -18.72 -26.81
CA ASN A 184 -24.55 -18.56 -27.56
C ASN A 184 -25.76 -18.72 -26.64
N LYS A 185 -26.92 -18.21 -27.06
CA LYS A 185 -28.19 -18.44 -26.37
C LYS A 185 -28.32 -19.94 -26.05
N VAL A 186 -28.52 -20.26 -24.77
CA VAL A 186 -28.84 -21.62 -24.35
C VAL A 186 -30.27 -21.90 -24.82
N ILE A 187 -30.40 -22.28 -26.09
CA ILE A 187 -31.64 -22.83 -26.61
C ILE A 187 -31.82 -24.13 -25.84
N LYS A 188 -32.79 -24.14 -24.93
CA LYS A 188 -33.23 -25.34 -24.23
C LYS A 188 -33.89 -26.27 -25.26
N SER A 189 -33.09 -26.91 -26.10
CA SER A 189 -33.47 -28.19 -26.70
C SER A 189 -33.26 -29.24 -25.61
N MET A 190 -34.26 -29.38 -24.74
CA MET A 190 -34.51 -30.71 -24.17
C MET A 190 -34.94 -31.56 -25.38
N PRO A 191 -34.20 -32.59 -25.77
CA PRO A 191 -34.85 -33.66 -26.51
C PRO A 191 -35.84 -34.31 -25.54
N GLU A 192 -37.13 -34.31 -25.91
CA GLU A 192 -37.98 -35.46 -25.62
C GLU A 192 -37.29 -36.72 -26.17
N GLN A 193 -37.56 -37.87 -25.51
CA GLN A 193 -37.21 -39.26 -25.84
C GLN A 193 -36.02 -39.81 -25.03
N VAL A 194 -36.10 -40.89 -24.23
CA VAL A 194 -37.14 -41.87 -23.82
C VAL A 194 -36.80 -42.29 -22.39
#